data_AF-A0A8D8XFH3-F1
#
_entry.id   AF-A0A8D8XFH3-F1
#
_cell.length_a   1.000
_cell.length_b   1.000
_cell.length_c   1.000
_cell.angle_alpha   90.00
_cell.angle_beta   90.00
_cell.angle_gamma   90.00
#
_symmetry.space_group_name_H-M   'P 1'
#
loop_
_entity.id
_entity.type
_entity.pdbx_description
1 polymer ?
#
loop_
_entity_poly.entity_id
_entity_poly.type
_entity_poly.pdbx_seq_one_letter_code
_entity_poly.pdbx_strand_id
1 'polypeptide(L)'
;MFEHNCLLLSKPMDPTKPYTCLACKHTENQAWKIKRHYLKHTQEKFYSCEHCDYKSAYLVDVKKHTRKHTGERPYKCALCEYAAADKSSLLNHQKTHNKDPFRGFGFYFCSMCNQKFYTTKPKFNKHVKAHNKPGKLKKISVDEVIPTMKKIAEDLKQERNKIFEDLKKEANKIAEEQKKEPNK
;
A
#
# COMPACT_ATOMS: atom_id res chain seq x y z
N MET A 1 -21.31 -22.66 -34.18
CA MET A 1 -21.38 -24.08 -33.74
C MET A 1 -20.93 -24.19 -32.28
N PHE A 2 -21.84 -24.01 -31.31
CA PHE A 2 -21.56 -24.12 -29.86
C PHE A 2 -22.47 -25.16 -29.18
N GLU A 3 -22.85 -26.23 -29.89
CA GLU A 3 -23.92 -27.14 -29.43
C GLU A 3 -23.43 -28.38 -28.66
N HIS A 4 -22.13 -28.67 -28.62
CA HIS A 4 -21.62 -29.92 -28.04
C HIS A 4 -21.32 -29.90 -26.52
N ASN A 5 -21.78 -28.89 -25.76
CA ASN A 5 -21.55 -28.82 -24.30
C ASN A 5 -22.81 -29.10 -23.45
N CYS A 6 -23.96 -29.37 -24.07
CA CYS A 6 -25.24 -29.52 -23.35
C CYS A 6 -25.49 -30.92 -22.76
N LEU A 7 -24.75 -31.96 -23.16
CA LEU A 7 -25.05 -33.35 -22.78
C LEU A 7 -24.42 -33.81 -21.45
N LEU A 8 -23.59 -32.99 -20.80
CA LEU A 8 -22.76 -33.42 -19.66
C LEU A 8 -23.03 -32.67 -18.34
N LEU A 9 -24.14 -31.93 -18.31
CA LEU A 9 -24.61 -31.19 -17.15
C LEU A 9 -25.97 -31.75 -16.72
N SER A 10 -26.12 -32.13 -15.45
CA SER A 10 -27.44 -32.41 -14.91
C SER A 10 -28.20 -31.08 -14.80
N LYS A 11 -29.06 -30.77 -15.77
CA LYS A 11 -29.98 -29.64 -15.67
C LYS A 11 -31.01 -30.00 -14.57
N PRO A 12 -31.02 -29.32 -13.42
CA PRO A 12 -31.94 -29.68 -12.36
C PRO A 12 -33.37 -29.33 -12.80
N MET A 13 -34.32 -30.25 -12.56
CA MET A 13 -35.75 -30.02 -12.81
C MET A 13 -36.32 -28.90 -11.91
N ASP A 14 -35.69 -28.71 -10.75
CA ASP A 14 -36.00 -27.64 -9.80
C ASP A 14 -34.97 -26.50 -9.94
N PRO A 15 -35.39 -25.25 -10.21
CA PRO A 15 -34.48 -24.12 -10.36
C PRO A 15 -33.71 -23.73 -9.07
N THR A 16 -34.09 -24.27 -7.91
CA THR A 16 -33.38 -24.08 -6.64
C THR A 16 -32.21 -25.06 -6.45
N LYS A 17 -32.19 -26.17 -7.22
CA LYS A 17 -31.12 -27.16 -7.14
C LYS A 17 -29.86 -26.72 -7.91
N PRO A 18 -28.67 -27.08 -7.43
CA PRO A 18 -27.43 -26.76 -8.13
C PRO A 18 -27.25 -27.63 -9.39
N TYR A 19 -26.48 -27.12 -10.34
CA TYR A 19 -26.00 -27.87 -11.48
C TYR A 19 -24.81 -28.72 -11.07
N THR A 20 -24.78 -29.99 -11.49
CA THR A 20 -23.72 -30.93 -11.16
C THR A 20 -22.94 -31.34 -12.40
N CYS A 21 -21.61 -31.35 -12.27
CA CYS A 21 -20.69 -31.90 -13.26
C CYS A 21 -20.67 -33.43 -13.13
N LEU A 22 -21.05 -34.15 -14.20
CA LEU A 22 -21.08 -35.61 -14.16
C LEU A 22 -19.69 -36.25 -14.10
N ALA A 23 -18.66 -35.55 -14.58
CA ALA A 23 -17.28 -36.06 -14.60
C ALA A 23 -16.60 -36.09 -13.22
N CYS A 24 -16.92 -35.16 -12.32
CA CYS A 24 -16.26 -35.07 -11.01
C CYS A 24 -17.18 -34.74 -9.84
N LYS A 25 -18.50 -34.73 -10.05
CA LYS A 25 -19.54 -34.43 -9.06
C LYS A 25 -19.46 -33.01 -8.45
N HIS A 26 -18.66 -32.10 -9.03
CA HIS A 26 -18.62 -30.69 -8.64
C HIS A 26 -19.97 -30.02 -8.87
N THR A 27 -20.41 -29.19 -7.93
CA THR A 27 -21.72 -28.51 -7.99
C THR A 27 -21.57 -26.99 -8.06
N GLU A 28 -22.44 -26.35 -8.83
CA GLU A 28 -22.51 -24.89 -8.95
C GLU A 28 -23.96 -24.45 -9.05
N ASN A 29 -24.31 -23.34 -8.41
CA ASN A 29 -25.68 -22.82 -8.42
C ASN A 29 -26.04 -22.10 -9.74
N GLN A 30 -25.12 -22.06 -10.71
CA GLN A 30 -25.26 -21.27 -11.93
C GLN A 30 -24.80 -22.08 -13.16
N ALA A 31 -25.64 -22.15 -14.19
CA ALA A 31 -25.38 -22.91 -15.41
C ALA A 31 -24.07 -22.50 -16.10
N TRP A 32 -23.77 -21.21 -16.16
CA TRP A 32 -22.55 -20.72 -16.79
C TRP A 32 -21.29 -21.08 -15.99
N LYS A 33 -21.38 -21.17 -14.65
CA LYS A 33 -20.26 -21.57 -13.80
C LYS A 33 -19.93 -23.05 -13.96
N ILE A 34 -20.94 -23.91 -14.06
CA ILE A 34 -20.72 -25.34 -14.28
C ILE A 34 -20.20 -25.61 -15.71
N LYS A 35 -20.71 -24.88 -16.73
CA LYS A 35 -20.18 -24.92 -18.09
C LYS A 35 -18.70 -24.54 -18.10
N ARG A 36 -18.36 -23.45 -17.42
CA ARG A 36 -16.99 -23.00 -17.22
C ARG A 36 -16.13 -24.06 -16.52
N HIS A 37 -16.62 -24.66 -15.43
CA HIS A 37 -15.93 -25.74 -14.75
C HIS A 37 -15.62 -26.89 -15.71
N TYR A 38 -16.59 -27.27 -16.54
CA TYR A 38 -16.46 -28.40 -17.45
C TYR A 38 -15.35 -28.21 -18.50
N LEU A 39 -15.10 -26.97 -18.96
CA LEU A 39 -13.96 -26.66 -19.86
C LEU A 39 -12.59 -27.03 -19.27
N LYS A 40 -12.47 -27.22 -17.95
CA LYS A 40 -11.24 -27.72 -17.34
C LYS A 40 -10.98 -29.19 -17.63
N HIS A 41 -12.04 -29.98 -17.84
CA HIS A 41 -11.92 -31.41 -18.18
C HIS A 41 -11.55 -31.60 -19.64
N THR A 42 -12.13 -30.81 -20.56
CA THR A 42 -11.87 -30.95 -22.00
C THR A 42 -10.53 -30.38 -22.42
N GLN A 43 -9.91 -29.52 -21.59
CA GLN A 43 -8.71 -28.75 -21.91
C GLN A 43 -8.82 -27.92 -23.19
N GLU A 44 -10.04 -27.69 -23.69
CA GLU A 44 -10.29 -26.94 -24.90
C GLU A 44 -9.91 -25.47 -24.68
N LYS A 45 -9.06 -24.95 -25.57
CA LYS A 45 -8.60 -23.57 -25.55
C LYS A 45 -9.08 -22.86 -26.81
N PHE A 46 -10.16 -22.10 -26.66
CA PHE A 46 -10.83 -21.44 -27.79
C PHE A 46 -10.24 -20.08 -28.14
N TYR A 47 -9.55 -19.43 -27.20
CA TYR A 47 -9.07 -18.07 -27.38
C TYR A 47 -7.54 -18.08 -27.45
N SER A 48 -6.99 -17.47 -28.49
CA SER A 48 -5.54 -17.31 -28.71
C SER A 48 -5.09 -15.88 -28.48
N CYS A 49 -3.85 -15.70 -28.03
CA CYS A 49 -3.17 -14.42 -28.04
C CYS A 49 -2.71 -14.08 -29.46
N GLU A 50 -2.78 -12.81 -29.83
CA GLU A 50 -2.33 -12.32 -31.14
C GLU A 50 -0.81 -12.14 -31.22
N HIS A 51 -0.12 -12.11 -30.08
CA HIS A 51 1.31 -11.81 -29.98
C HIS A 51 2.19 -13.04 -29.69
N CYS A 52 1.60 -14.18 -29.33
CA CYS A 52 2.32 -15.42 -29.07
C CYS A 52 1.38 -16.64 -29.08
N ASP A 53 1.94 -17.85 -28.96
CA ASP A 53 1.18 -19.11 -28.98
C ASP A 53 0.33 -19.39 -27.73
N TYR A 54 0.19 -18.42 -26.83
CA TYR A 54 -0.64 -18.58 -25.63
C TYR A 54 -2.11 -18.74 -26.00
N LYS A 55 -2.75 -19.80 -25.49
CA LYS A 55 -4.18 -20.04 -25.64
C LYS A 55 -4.85 -20.27 -24.29
N SER A 56 -6.10 -19.86 -24.15
CA SER A 56 -6.93 -20.06 -22.96
C SER A 56 -8.36 -20.48 -23.33
N ALA A 57 -9.01 -21.18 -22.40
CA ALA A 57 -10.45 -21.44 -22.45
C ALA A 57 -11.29 -20.17 -22.27
N TYR A 58 -10.69 -19.08 -21.78
CA TYR A 58 -11.40 -17.84 -21.46
C TYR A 58 -10.78 -16.60 -22.11
N LEU A 59 -11.63 -15.80 -22.75
CA LEU A 59 -11.24 -14.52 -23.34
C LEU A 59 -10.63 -13.56 -22.31
N VAL A 60 -11.17 -13.54 -21.08
CA VAL A 60 -10.65 -12.68 -20.01
C VAL A 60 -9.20 -12.99 -19.65
N ASP A 61 -8.79 -14.26 -19.76
CA ASP A 61 -7.43 -14.66 -19.44
C ASP A 61 -6.47 -14.33 -20.58
N VAL A 62 -6.92 -14.42 -21.84
CA VAL A 62 -6.16 -13.89 -22.98
C VAL A 62 -5.99 -12.38 -22.85
N LYS A 63 -7.05 -11.63 -22.53
CA LYS A 63 -6.96 -10.17 -22.30
C LYS A 63 -6.04 -9.79 -21.13
N LYS A 64 -6.00 -10.58 -20.06
CA LYS A 64 -5.02 -10.38 -18.97
C LYS A 64 -3.61 -10.73 -19.42
N HIS A 65 -3.46 -11.80 -20.21
CA HIS A 65 -2.19 -12.21 -20.76
C HIS A 65 -1.61 -11.15 -21.71
N THR A 66 -2.42 -10.52 -22.56
CA THR A 66 -1.95 -9.51 -23.54
C THR A 66 -1.31 -8.31 -22.87
N ARG A 67 -1.66 -8.00 -21.61
CA ARG A 67 -0.98 -6.96 -20.81
C ARG A 67 0.51 -7.23 -20.58
N LYS A 68 0.96 -8.49 -20.71
CA LYS A 68 2.39 -8.82 -20.66
C LYS A 68 3.14 -8.33 -21.89
N HIS A 69 2.46 -8.24 -23.04
CA HIS A 69 3.03 -7.74 -24.29
C HIS A 69 2.96 -6.22 -24.36
N THR A 70 1.82 -5.63 -23.96
CA THR A 70 1.62 -4.18 -24.01
C THR A 70 2.29 -3.43 -22.86
N GLY A 71 2.64 -4.12 -21.78
CA GLY A 71 3.16 -3.50 -20.56
C GLY A 71 2.12 -2.73 -19.75
N GLU A 72 0.84 -2.81 -20.11
CA GLU A 72 -0.25 -2.11 -19.42
C GLU A 72 -0.37 -2.58 -17.95
N ARG A 73 -0.30 -1.63 -17.01
CA ARG A 73 -0.39 -1.89 -15.56
C ARG A 73 -1.50 -1.04 -14.94
N PRO A 74 -2.78 -1.43 -15.13
CA PRO A 74 -3.91 -0.61 -14.70
C PRO A 74 -4.10 -0.59 -13.17
N TYR A 75 -3.52 -1.54 -12.43
CA TYR A 75 -3.70 -1.64 -10.99
C TYR A 75 -2.54 -0.98 -10.25
N LYS A 76 -2.74 0.25 -9.78
CA LYS A 76 -1.73 1.03 -9.05
C LYS A 76 -1.83 0.80 -7.54
N CYS A 77 -0.69 0.74 -6.87
CA CYS A 77 -0.63 0.75 -5.41
C CYS A 77 -0.92 2.16 -4.89
N ALA A 78 -1.71 2.27 -3.82
CA ALA A 78 -2.00 3.54 -3.18
C ALA A 78 -0.85 4.04 -2.27
N LEU A 79 0.06 3.14 -1.90
CA LEU A 79 1.12 3.42 -0.93
C LEU A 79 2.49 3.64 -1.59
N CYS A 80 2.65 3.35 -2.88
CA CYS A 80 3.91 3.51 -3.60
C CYS A 80 3.68 3.55 -5.13
N GLU A 81 4.76 3.71 -5.89
CA GLU A 81 4.72 3.80 -7.36
C GLU A 81 4.53 2.44 -8.07
N TYR A 82 4.42 1.34 -7.33
CA TYR A 82 4.22 0.02 -7.93
C TYR A 82 2.87 -0.09 -8.63
N ALA A 83 2.89 -0.61 -9.86
CA ALA A 83 1.70 -0.95 -10.63
C ALA A 83 1.77 -2.38 -11.19
N ALA A 84 0.62 -3.06 -11.20
CA ALA A 84 0.47 -4.44 -11.64
C ALA A 84 -0.47 -4.58 -12.85
N ALA A 85 -0.23 -5.61 -13.65
CA ALA A 85 -1.08 -5.98 -14.79
C ALA A 85 -2.40 -6.66 -14.35
N ASP A 86 -2.44 -7.21 -13.13
CA ASP A 86 -3.62 -7.87 -12.57
C ASP A 86 -3.83 -7.55 -11.07
N LYS A 87 -5.07 -7.72 -10.60
CA LYS A 87 -5.49 -7.41 -9.22
C LYS A 87 -4.83 -8.30 -8.17
N SER A 88 -4.62 -9.59 -8.48
CA SER A 88 -4.04 -10.55 -7.53
C SER A 88 -2.58 -10.22 -7.23
N SER A 89 -1.83 -9.84 -8.27
CA SER A 89 -0.46 -9.33 -8.18
C SER A 89 -0.40 -8.06 -7.31
N LEU A 90 -1.33 -7.10 -7.50
CA LEU A 90 -1.42 -5.93 -6.62
C LEU A 90 -1.71 -6.31 -5.16
N LEU A 91 -2.68 -7.19 -4.90
CA LEU A 91 -3.03 -7.63 -3.54
C LEU A 91 -1.84 -8.31 -2.84
N ASN A 92 -1.10 -9.15 -3.57
CA ASN A 92 0.09 -9.79 -3.04
C ASN A 92 1.21 -8.79 -2.77
N HIS A 93 1.40 -7.80 -3.65
CA HIS A 93 2.30 -6.69 -3.40
C HIS A 93 1.87 -5.89 -2.15
N GLN A 94 0.58 -5.61 -1.96
CA GLN A 94 0.10 -4.86 -0.80
C GLN A 94 0.44 -5.54 0.53
N LYS A 95 0.41 -6.89 0.58
CA LYS A 95 0.85 -7.66 1.76
C LYS A 95 2.33 -7.44 2.11
N THR A 96 3.14 -6.95 1.18
CA THR A 96 4.56 -6.65 1.45
C THR A 96 4.72 -5.42 2.32
N HIS A 97 3.83 -4.43 2.23
CA HIS A 97 3.83 -3.26 3.11
C HIS A 97 3.60 -3.63 4.58
N ASN A 98 2.76 -4.63 4.85
CA ASN A 98 2.49 -5.08 6.22
C ASN A 98 3.69 -5.81 6.86
N LYS A 99 4.55 -6.44 6.04
CA LYS A 99 5.75 -7.16 6.53
C LYS A 99 6.96 -6.26 6.68
N ASP A 100 7.01 -5.20 5.88
CA ASP A 100 8.10 -4.24 5.85
C ASP A 100 7.57 -2.95 5.20
N PRO A 101 7.25 -1.90 5.99
CA PRO A 101 6.66 -0.65 5.51
C PRO A 101 7.45 0.00 4.37
N PHE A 102 8.76 -0.28 4.29
CA PHE A 102 9.68 0.32 3.33
C PHE A 102 9.79 -0.46 2.02
N ARG A 103 9.29 -1.69 1.94
CA ARG A 103 9.54 -2.59 0.79
C ARG A 103 8.72 -2.27 -0.46
N GLY A 104 7.75 -1.35 -0.37
CA GLY A 104 6.94 -0.95 -1.52
C GLY A 104 7.46 0.26 -2.31
N PHE A 105 8.28 1.11 -1.71
CA PHE A 105 8.77 2.32 -2.38
C PHE A 105 9.84 2.06 -3.46
N GLY A 106 10.35 0.83 -3.57
CA GLY A 106 11.49 0.52 -4.44
C GLY A 106 12.82 1.11 -3.95
N PHE A 107 12.81 1.81 -2.81
CA PHE A 107 13.99 2.34 -2.13
C PHE A 107 13.81 2.29 -0.61
N TYR A 108 14.92 2.22 0.10
CA TYR A 108 14.99 2.41 1.54
C TYR A 108 15.29 3.88 1.86
N PHE A 109 14.67 4.42 2.90
CA PHE A 109 14.89 5.80 3.33
C PHE A 109 15.68 5.81 4.64
N CYS A 110 16.82 6.50 4.68
CA CYS A 110 17.56 6.67 5.92
C CYS A 110 17.08 7.92 6.67
N SER A 111 16.53 7.77 7.87
CA SER A 111 16.11 8.91 8.71
C SER A 111 17.28 9.75 9.24
N MET A 112 18.48 9.18 9.34
CA MET A 112 19.66 9.88 9.89
C MET A 112 20.31 10.83 8.87
N CYS A 113 20.26 10.49 7.58
CA CYS A 113 20.84 11.32 6.50
C CYS A 113 19.82 11.76 5.43
N ASN A 114 18.55 11.39 5.60
CA ASN A 114 17.44 11.71 4.70
C ASN A 114 17.61 11.23 3.25
N GLN A 115 18.52 10.27 3.00
CA GLN A 115 18.84 9.77 1.65
C GLN A 115 18.00 8.53 1.28
N LYS A 116 17.68 8.43 -0.02
CA LYS A 116 17.01 7.28 -0.64
C LYS A 116 18.05 6.29 -1.15
N PHE A 117 17.83 5.00 -0.90
CA PHE A 117 18.74 3.91 -1.27
C PHE A 117 18.00 2.83 -2.07
N TYR A 118 18.37 2.70 -3.35
CA TYR A 118 17.90 1.64 -4.24
C TYR A 118 18.77 0.39 -4.10
N THR A 119 18.64 -0.30 -2.96
CA THR A 119 19.51 -1.43 -2.60
C THR A 119 18.73 -2.53 -1.89
N THR A 120 19.39 -3.62 -1.51
CA THR A 120 18.77 -4.69 -0.73
C THR A 120 18.78 -4.37 0.77
N LYS A 121 17.81 -4.92 1.53
CA LYS A 121 17.72 -4.75 3.00
C LYS A 121 19.06 -4.97 3.73
N PRO A 122 19.85 -6.02 3.45
CA PRO A 122 21.14 -6.22 4.11
C PRO A 122 22.16 -5.11 3.84
N LYS A 123 22.20 -4.58 2.61
CA LYS A 123 23.10 -3.48 2.23
C LYS A 123 22.66 -2.16 2.87
N PHE A 124 21.36 -1.85 2.88
CA PHE A 124 20.82 -0.69 3.57
C PHE A 124 21.08 -0.75 5.09
N ASN A 125 20.90 -1.92 5.71
CA ASN A 125 21.19 -2.11 7.14
C ASN A 125 22.67 -1.90 7.48
N LYS A 126 23.60 -2.27 6.58
CA LYS A 126 25.04 -1.94 6.75
C LYS A 126 25.27 -0.42 6.73
N HIS A 127 24.59 0.31 5.84
CA HIS A 127 24.62 1.77 5.82
C HIS A 127 24.08 2.36 7.14
N VAL A 128 22.91 1.93 7.60
CA VAL A 128 22.33 2.42 8.87
C VAL A 128 23.25 2.13 10.06
N LYS A 129 23.88 0.94 10.09
CA LYS A 129 24.88 0.59 11.10
C LYS A 129 26.13 1.47 11.05
N ALA A 130 26.47 2.07 9.92
CA ALA A 130 27.60 2.99 9.81
C ALA A 130 27.35 4.30 10.56
N HIS A 131 26.10 4.78 10.60
CA HIS A 131 25.70 5.91 11.46
C HIS A 131 25.86 5.58 12.95
N ASN A 132 25.60 4.33 13.31
CA ASN A 132 25.66 3.84 14.69
C ASN A 132 27.02 3.22 15.05
N LYS A 133 28.05 3.34 14.18
CA LYS A 133 29.40 2.92 14.58
C LYS A 133 29.83 3.82 15.72
N PRO A 134 30.24 3.26 16.88
CA PRO A 134 30.85 4.05 17.93
C PRO A 134 32.22 4.50 17.42
N GLY A 135 32.26 5.60 16.67
CA GLY A 135 33.42 6.47 16.69
C GLY A 135 33.63 6.85 18.15
N LYS A 136 34.84 6.65 18.68
CA LYS A 136 35.26 6.98 20.07
C LYS A 136 34.33 8.04 20.64
N LEU A 137 33.38 7.63 21.49
CA LEU A 137 32.55 8.57 22.23
C LEU A 137 33.56 9.42 23.01
N LYS A 138 33.81 10.65 22.55
CA LYS A 138 34.42 11.65 23.42
C LYS A 138 33.48 11.71 24.60
N LYS A 139 33.96 11.32 25.79
CA LYS A 139 33.29 11.65 27.05
C LYS A 139 33.20 13.17 27.04
N ILE A 140 32.08 13.71 26.60
CA ILE A 140 31.78 15.13 26.78
C ILE A 140 31.64 15.27 28.28
N SER A 141 32.49 16.10 28.89
CA SER A 141 32.42 16.29 30.33
C SER A 141 31.05 16.86 30.67
N VAL A 142 30.46 16.38 31.75
CA VAL A 142 29.22 16.96 32.29
C VAL A 142 29.42 18.47 32.56
N ASP A 143 30.65 18.87 32.88
CA ASP A 143 31.05 20.26 33.09
C ASP A 143 30.99 21.12 31.82
N GLU A 144 31.10 20.53 30.63
CA GLU A 144 30.98 21.25 29.35
C GLU A 144 29.51 21.46 28.94
N VAL A 145 28.61 20.55 29.37
CA VAL A 145 27.20 20.55 28.93
C VAL A 145 26.30 21.31 29.91
N ILE A 146 26.59 21.25 31.22
CA ILE A 146 25.81 21.94 32.25
C ILE A 146 25.64 23.45 31.97
N PRO A 147 26.69 24.22 31.61
CA PRO A 147 26.54 25.65 31.33
C PRO A 147 25.59 25.92 30.16
N THR A 148 25.70 25.10 29.11
CA THR A 148 24.85 25.21 27.91
C THR A 148 23.39 24.91 28.23
N MET A 149 23.13 23.85 29.01
CA MET A 149 21.78 23.49 29.43
C MET A 149 21.16 24.54 30.36
N LYS A 150 21.95 25.11 31.27
CA LYS A 150 21.50 26.23 32.12
C LYS A 150 21.14 27.47 31.31
N LYS A 151 21.94 27.79 30.29
CA LYS A 151 21.64 28.91 29.38
C LYS A 151 20.33 28.69 28.62
N ILE A 152 20.14 27.51 28.03
CA ILE A 152 18.89 27.15 27.35
C ILE A 152 17.69 27.25 28.30
N ALA A 153 17.82 26.77 29.54
CA ALA A 153 16.75 26.85 30.53
C ALA A 153 16.38 28.30 30.88
N GLU A 154 17.37 29.20 30.98
CA GLU A 154 17.13 30.62 31.24
C GLU A 154 16.51 31.32 30.03
N ASP A 155 16.98 31.04 28.82
CA ASP A 155 16.43 31.58 27.57
C ASP A 155 14.95 31.20 27.42
N LEU A 156 14.60 29.92 27.67
CA LEU A 156 13.21 29.44 27.65
C LEU A 156 12.35 30.10 28.72
N LYS A 157 12.92 30.38 29.90
CA LYS A 157 12.21 31.09 30.98
C LYS A 157 11.94 32.54 30.59
N GLN A 158 12.87 33.20 29.93
CA GLN A 158 12.70 34.57 29.44
C GLN A 158 11.64 34.64 28.33
N GLU A 159 11.67 33.74 27.36
CA GLU A 159 10.66 33.67 26.30
C GLU A 159 9.26 33.45 26.89
N ARG A 160 9.12 32.52 27.83
CA ARG A 160 7.84 32.27 28.52
C ARG A 160 7.34 33.53 29.23
N ASN A 161 8.21 34.24 29.94
CA ASN A 161 7.82 35.46 30.64
C ASN A 161 7.40 36.58 29.67
N LYS A 162 8.10 36.70 28.52
CA LYS A 162 7.74 37.65 27.47
C LYS A 162 6.35 37.35 26.89
N ILE A 163 6.08 36.09 26.56
CA ILE A 163 4.76 35.65 26.08
C ILE A 163 3.67 35.99 27.11
N PHE A 164 3.93 35.76 28.40
CA PHE A 164 2.97 36.06 29.46
C PHE A 164 2.65 37.56 29.56
N GLU A 165 3.66 38.43 29.47
CA GLU A 165 3.45 39.88 29.49
C GLU A 165 2.73 40.39 28.24
N ASP A 166 3.02 39.82 27.07
CA ASP A 166 2.33 40.18 25.83
C ASP A 166 0.84 39.78 25.89
N LEU A 167 0.53 38.58 26.39
CA LEU A 167 -0.85 38.14 26.63
C LEU A 167 -1.58 39.04 27.64
N LYS A 168 -0.89 39.49 28.70
CA LYS A 168 -1.47 40.39 29.70
C LYS A 168 -1.79 41.77 29.11
N LYS A 169 -0.94 42.30 28.25
CA LYS A 169 -1.19 43.57 27.53
C LYS A 169 -2.38 43.43 26.60
N GLU A 170 -2.49 42.32 25.88
CA GLU A 170 -3.61 42.06 24.97
C GLU A 170 -4.94 41.91 25.73
N ALA A 171 -4.95 41.19 26.85
CA ALA A 171 -6.11 41.10 27.73
C ALA A 171 -6.57 42.47 28.26
N ASN A 172 -5.63 43.35 28.64
CA ASN A 172 -5.96 44.71 29.08
C ASN A 172 -6.55 45.57 27.96
N LYS A 173 -6.03 45.47 26.74
CA LYS A 173 -6.60 46.18 25.57
C LYS A 173 -8.03 45.74 25.30
N ILE A 174 -8.29 44.43 25.32
CA ILE A 174 -9.65 43.88 25.14
C ILE A 174 -10.58 44.40 26.24
N ALA A 175 -10.13 44.45 27.49
CA ALA A 175 -10.92 44.97 28.61
C ALA A 175 -11.19 46.49 28.51
N GLU A 176 -10.30 47.27 27.91
CA GLU A 176 -10.51 48.70 27.65
C GLU A 176 -11.46 48.95 26.46
N GLU A 177 -11.39 48.13 25.42
CA GLU A 177 -12.31 48.18 24.28
C GLU A 177 -13.74 47.83 24.70
N GLN A 178 -13.93 46.83 25.56
CA GLN A 178 -15.23 46.46 26.14
C GLN A 178 -15.82 47.54 27.07
N LYS A 179 -15.00 48.49 27.58
CA LYS A 179 -15.48 49.64 28.37
C LYS A 179 -15.91 50.84 27.52
N LYS A 180 -15.62 50.82 26.21
CA LYS A 180 -15.92 51.93 25.28
C LYS A 180 -17.20 51.74 24.49
N GLU A 181 -17.91 50.61 24.61
CA GLU A 181 -19.27 50.48 24.09
C GLU A 181 -20.24 51.19 25.05
N PRO A 182 -20.85 52.34 24.66
CA PRO A 182 -21.93 52.91 25.43
C PRO A 182 -23.17 52.05 25.21
N ASN A 183 -23.76 51.61 26.32
CA ASN A 183 -25.13 51.08 26.44
C ASN A 183 -26.04 51.64 25.33
N LYS A 184 -26.52 50.75 24.46
CA LYS A 184 -27.63 51.01 23.55
C LYS A 184 -28.70 49.95 23.75
#